data_AF-M3AAE1-F1
#
_entry.id   AF-M3AAE1-F1
#
_cell.length_a   1.000
_cell.length_b   1.000
_cell.length_c   1.000
_cell.angle_alpha   90.00
_cell.angle_beta   90.00
_cell.angle_gamma   90.00
#
_symmetry.space_group_name_H-M   'P 1'
#
loop_
_entity.id
_entity.type
_entity.pdbx_description
1 polymer ?
#
loop_
_entity_poly.entity_id
_entity_poly.type
_entity_poly.pdbx_seq_one_letter_code
_entity_poly.pdbx_strand_id
1 'polypeptide(L)'
;MAASIISYADIAQLIGESLALHLSKERGGRALYIPSPRRLGPQTPVVILVGIAAAESLAQRYGGTHIDVPLGPGKRARVWELREVHKWTIARIAAEMRCTERTVYATLAGPRPRSMGAAAPVEEPPLLAYMAKG
;
A
#
# COMPACT_ATOMS: atom_id res chain seq x y z
N MET A 1 4.25 -8.71 -20.51
CA MET A 1 4.10 -9.52 -19.27
C MET A 1 2.72 -9.24 -18.72
N ALA A 2 1.90 -10.27 -18.46
CA ALA A 2 0.56 -10.08 -17.91
C ALA A 2 0.66 -9.78 -16.41
N ALA A 3 0.15 -8.62 -15.99
CA ALA A 3 -0.10 -8.36 -14.58
C ALA A 3 -1.39 -9.08 -14.20
N SER A 4 -1.36 -9.82 -13.08
CA SER A 4 -2.57 -10.40 -12.53
C SER A 4 -3.31 -9.31 -11.76
N ILE A 5 -4.54 -9.02 -12.16
CA ILE A 5 -5.43 -8.13 -11.42
C ILE A 5 -5.86 -8.89 -10.16
N ILE A 6 -5.54 -8.34 -8.99
CA ILE A 6 -5.87 -8.93 -7.70
C ILE A 6 -6.72 -7.94 -6.90
N SER A 7 -7.70 -8.46 -6.17
CA SER A 7 -8.53 -7.60 -5.32
C SER A 7 -7.82 -7.23 -4.02
N TYR A 8 -8.19 -6.09 -3.42
CA TYR A 8 -7.65 -5.69 -2.12
C TYR A 8 -8.00 -6.71 -1.02
N ALA A 9 -9.18 -7.32 -1.11
CA ALA A 9 -9.62 -8.34 -0.16
C ALA A 9 -8.71 -9.56 -0.19
N ASP A 10 -8.26 -10.01 -1.37
CA ASP A 10 -7.35 -11.15 -1.48
C ASP A 10 -5.98 -10.84 -0.85
N ILE A 11 -5.46 -9.63 -1.05
CA ILE A 11 -4.21 -9.19 -0.44
C ILE A 11 -4.38 -9.11 1.09
N ALA A 12 -5.46 -8.49 1.56
CA ALA A 12 -5.75 -8.35 2.99
C ALA A 12 -5.95 -9.71 3.69
N GLN A 13 -6.51 -10.70 3.01
CA GLN A 13 -6.63 -12.06 3.56
C GLN A 13 -5.27 -12.75 3.70
N LEU A 14 -4.30 -12.46 2.83
CA LEU A 14 -2.99 -13.10 2.85
C LEU A 14 -2.04 -12.47 3.86
N ILE A 15 -1.99 -11.14 3.91
CA ILE A 15 -0.98 -10.39 4.69
C ILE A 15 -1.60 -9.56 5.82
N GLY A 16 -2.92 -9.61 6.00
CA GLY A 16 -3.65 -8.79 6.95
C GLY A 16 -4.00 -7.40 6.39
N GLU A 17 -5.06 -6.82 6.95
CA GLU A 17 -5.66 -5.56 6.48
C GLU A 17 -4.67 -4.39 6.59
N SER A 18 -3.91 -4.29 7.69
CA SER A 18 -2.96 -3.19 7.92
C SER A 18 -1.81 -3.19 6.91
N LEU A 19 -1.21 -4.35 6.62
CA LEU A 19 -0.11 -4.46 5.64
C LEU A 19 -0.62 -4.31 4.21
N ALA A 20 -1.79 -4.86 3.88
CA ALA A 20 -2.42 -4.65 2.59
C ALA A 20 -2.75 -3.17 2.35
N LEU A 21 -3.17 -2.46 3.40
CA LEU A 21 -3.46 -1.03 3.31
C LEU A 21 -2.17 -0.21 3.16
N HIS A 22 -1.11 -0.55 3.88
CA HIS A 22 0.22 0.04 3.70
C HIS A 22 0.71 -0.14 2.26
N LEU A 23 0.62 -1.37 1.74
CA LEU A 23 0.98 -1.66 0.35
C LEU A 23 0.17 -0.82 -0.65
N SER A 24 -1.14 -0.69 -0.42
CA SER A 24 -2.05 0.12 -1.24
C SER A 24 -1.71 1.62 -1.18
N LYS A 25 -1.26 2.15 -0.04
CA LYS A 25 -0.80 3.54 0.07
C LYS A 25 0.49 3.78 -0.72
N GLU A 26 1.48 2.90 -0.57
CA GLU A 26 2.82 3.09 -1.13
C GLU A 26 2.91 2.76 -2.63
N ARG A 27 2.20 1.73 -3.08
CA ARG A 27 2.29 1.19 -4.45
C ARG A 27 0.96 1.08 -5.18
N GLY A 28 -0.13 1.59 -4.61
CA GLY A 28 -1.44 1.59 -5.25
C GLY A 28 -1.43 2.19 -6.66
N GLY A 29 -2.09 1.51 -7.60
CA GLY A 29 -2.19 1.93 -8.99
C GLY A 29 -0.94 1.61 -9.82
N ARG A 30 -0.01 0.81 -9.29
CA ARG A 30 1.20 0.35 -9.98
C ARG A 30 1.31 -1.17 -9.89
N ALA A 31 1.94 -1.76 -10.90
CA ALA A 31 2.33 -3.16 -10.88
C ALA A 31 3.50 -3.35 -9.90
N LEU A 32 3.41 -4.35 -9.04
CA LEU A 32 4.46 -4.77 -8.13
C LEU A 32 4.95 -6.16 -8.51
N TYR A 33 6.24 -6.31 -8.77
CA TYR A 33 6.85 -7.62 -8.99
C TYR A 33 6.95 -8.40 -7.68
N ILE A 34 6.44 -9.63 -7.69
CA ILE A 34 6.55 -10.58 -6.58
C ILE A 34 7.54 -11.67 -6.99
N PRO A 35 8.76 -11.71 -6.43
CA PRO A 35 9.71 -12.77 -6.76
C PRO A 35 9.20 -14.15 -6.35
N SER A 36 9.73 -15.18 -7.01
CA SER A 36 9.55 -16.56 -6.55
C SER A 36 10.09 -16.73 -5.12
N PRO A 37 9.54 -17.63 -4.28
CA PRO A 37 10.00 -17.85 -2.91
C PRO A 37 11.52 -18.06 -2.78
N ARG A 38 12.12 -18.78 -3.73
CA ARG A 38 13.58 -19.04 -3.77
C ARG A 38 14.46 -17.80 -4.00
N ARG A 39 13.87 -16.72 -4.53
CA ARG A 39 14.54 -15.45 -4.85
C ARG A 39 14.11 -14.33 -3.89
N LEU A 40 13.31 -14.66 -2.88
CA LEU A 40 12.87 -13.71 -1.90
C LEU A 40 14.03 -13.44 -0.93
N GLY A 41 14.48 -12.20 -0.86
CA GLY A 41 15.56 -11.79 0.04
C GLY A 41 15.23 -10.49 0.78
N PRO A 42 15.95 -10.15 1.85
CA PRO A 42 15.66 -9.00 2.71
C PRO A 42 15.60 -7.65 1.97
N GLN A 43 16.40 -7.49 0.91
CA GLN A 43 16.46 -6.26 0.12
C GLN A 43 15.41 -6.20 -1.02
N THR A 44 14.51 -7.17 -1.09
CA THR A 44 13.48 -7.19 -2.12
C THR A 44 12.46 -6.08 -1.83
N PRO A 45 12.01 -5.30 -2.83
CA PRO A 45 11.01 -4.25 -2.62
C PRO A 45 9.74 -4.70 -1.89
N VAL A 46 9.23 -5.90 -2.16
CA VAL A 46 8.07 -6.43 -1.43
C VAL A 46 8.38 -6.73 0.04
N VAL A 47 9.56 -7.27 0.35
CA VAL A 47 9.98 -7.57 1.74
C VAL A 47 10.15 -6.28 2.54
N ILE A 48 10.72 -5.24 1.93
CA ILE A 48 10.87 -3.91 2.55
C ILE A 48 9.50 -3.30 2.89
N LEU A 49 8.48 -3.52 2.05
CA LEU A 49 7.16 -2.90 2.21
C LEU A 49 6.24 -3.61 3.20
N VAL A 50 6.33 -4.93 3.30
CA VAL A 50 5.39 -5.73 4.13
C VAL A 50 6.07 -6.64 5.14
N GLY A 51 7.40 -6.71 5.15
CA GLY A 51 8.18 -7.65 5.96
C GLY A 51 8.34 -9.02 5.30
N ILE A 52 9.31 -9.80 5.78
CA ILE A 52 9.69 -11.09 5.17
C ILE A 52 8.55 -12.11 5.22
N ALA A 53 7.86 -12.25 6.36
CA ALA A 53 6.78 -13.22 6.54
C ALA A 53 5.60 -12.96 5.59
N ALA A 54 5.15 -11.71 5.48
CA ALA A 54 4.07 -11.33 4.57
C ALA A 54 4.49 -11.47 3.09
N ALA A 55 5.74 -11.11 2.78
CA ALA A 55 6.28 -11.28 1.44
C ALA A 55 6.42 -12.76 1.05
N GLU A 56 6.73 -13.65 1.99
CA GLU A 56 6.72 -15.10 1.75
C GLU A 56 5.32 -15.60 1.41
N SER A 57 4.29 -15.17 2.16
CA SER A 57 2.90 -15.53 1.84
C SER A 57 2.48 -15.05 0.44
N LEU A 58 2.89 -13.84 0.05
CA LEU A 58 2.66 -13.32 -1.30
C LEU A 58 3.44 -14.11 -2.36
N ALA A 59 4.71 -14.45 -2.10
CA ALA A 59 5.55 -15.20 -3.01
C ALA A 59 5.07 -16.65 -3.20
N GLN A 60 4.50 -17.27 -2.18
CA GLN A 60 3.92 -18.61 -2.29
C GLN A 60 2.74 -18.65 -3.26
N ARG A 61 1.92 -17.58 -3.29
CA ARG A 61 0.72 -17.54 -4.14
C ARG A 61 0.95 -16.90 -5.51
N TYR A 62 1.80 -15.87 -5.58
CA TYR A 62 1.98 -15.02 -6.77
C TYR A 62 3.45 -14.94 -7.24
N GLY A 63 4.32 -15.79 -6.71
CA GLY A 63 5.75 -15.75 -7.02
C GLY A 63 6.06 -15.87 -8.51
N GLY A 64 6.96 -15.03 -8.99
CA GLY A 64 7.36 -14.96 -10.40
C GLY A 64 6.43 -14.12 -11.28
N THR A 65 5.48 -13.38 -10.69
CA THR A 65 4.51 -12.57 -11.45
C THR A 65 4.49 -11.10 -11.01
N HIS A 66 3.83 -10.26 -11.79
CA HIS A 66 3.50 -8.89 -11.40
C HIS A 66 2.04 -8.84 -10.95
N ILE A 67 1.78 -8.16 -9.84
CA ILE A 67 0.44 -7.95 -9.32
C ILE A 67 0.07 -6.47 -9.41
N ASP A 68 -1.16 -6.17 -9.83
CA ASP A 68 -1.65 -4.80 -9.79
C ASP A 68 -2.16 -4.48 -8.39
N VAL A 69 -1.51 -3.52 -7.72
CA VAL A 69 -1.88 -3.12 -6.37
C VAL A 69 -3.08 -2.17 -6.43
N PRO A 70 -4.23 -2.48 -5.79
CA PRO A 70 -5.39 -1.60 -5.80
C PRO A 70 -5.09 -0.24 -5.16
N LEU A 71 -5.43 0.87 -5.83
CA LEU A 71 -5.21 2.24 -5.31
C LEU A 71 -6.29 2.71 -4.33
N GLY A 72 -7.54 2.32 -4.58
CA GLY A 72 -8.72 2.88 -3.90
C GLY A 72 -8.65 2.83 -2.37
N PRO A 73 -8.35 1.67 -1.75
CA PRO A 73 -8.28 1.54 -0.29
C PRO A 73 -7.21 2.44 0.34
N GLY A 74 -5.99 2.46 -0.20
CA GLY A 74 -4.88 3.29 0.27
C GLY A 74 -5.18 4.78 0.13
N LYS A 75 -5.74 5.20 -1.02
CA LYS A 75 -6.15 6.60 -1.23
C LYS A 75 -7.20 7.04 -0.19
N ARG A 76 -8.20 6.20 0.08
CA ARG A 76 -9.21 6.47 1.11
C ARG A 76 -8.60 6.58 2.50
N ALA A 77 -7.76 5.62 2.89
CA ALA A 77 -7.08 5.66 4.19
C ALA A 77 -6.19 6.89 4.36
N ARG A 78 -5.49 7.31 3.31
CA ARG A 78 -4.66 8.52 3.35
C ARG A 78 -5.50 9.78 3.59
N VAL A 79 -6.65 9.92 2.93
CA VAL A 79 -7.56 11.04 3.18
C VAL A 79 -8.04 11.07 4.63
N TRP A 80 -8.44 9.92 5.19
CA TRP A 80 -8.87 9.81 6.58
C TRP A 80 -7.73 10.12 7.57
N GLU A 81 -6.53 9.63 7.32
CA GLU A 81 -5.34 9.90 8.12
C GLU A 81 -4.99 11.40 8.15
N LEU A 82 -4.92 12.05 6.99
CA LEU A 82 -4.63 13.49 6.89
C LEU A 82 -5.69 14.33 7.61
N ARG A 83 -6.96 13.88 7.59
CA ARG A 83 -8.05 14.57 8.27
C ARG A 83 -8.00 14.36 9.78
N GLU A 84 -7.85 13.13 10.24
CA GLU A 84 -8.07 12.76 11.63
C GLU A 84 -6.80 12.87 12.48
N VAL A 85 -5.64 12.51 11.91
CA VAL A 85 -4.36 12.50 12.63
C VAL A 85 -3.69 13.86 12.47
N HIS A 86 -3.51 14.31 11.23
CA HIS A 86 -2.80 15.55 10.94
C HIS A 86 -3.68 16.81 11.04
N LYS A 87 -5.00 16.65 11.18
CA LYS A 87 -5.98 17.73 11.29
C LYS A 87 -5.93 18.73 10.12
N TRP A 88 -5.60 18.26 8.91
CA TRP A 88 -5.55 19.12 7.72
C TRP A 88 -6.95 19.56 7.26
N THR A 89 -6.99 20.70 6.55
CA THR A 89 -8.20 21.21 5.90
C THR A 89 -8.50 20.41 4.62
N ILE A 90 -9.77 20.40 4.20
CA ILE A 90 -10.21 19.69 2.99
C ILE A 90 -9.46 20.20 1.75
N ALA A 91 -9.31 21.52 1.61
CA ALA A 91 -8.56 22.15 0.53
C ALA A 91 -7.10 21.67 0.48
N ARG A 92 -6.41 21.59 1.63
CA ARG A 92 -5.03 21.11 1.71
C ARG A 92 -4.93 19.62 1.34
N ILE A 93 -5.85 18.80 1.82
CA ILE A 93 -5.91 17.37 1.48
C ILE A 93 -6.15 17.18 -0.02
N ALA A 94 -7.05 17.97 -0.62
CA ALA A 94 -7.34 17.92 -2.04
C ALA A 94 -6.11 18.28 -2.90
N ALA A 95 -5.40 19.34 -2.52
CA ALA A 95 -4.15 19.75 -3.17
C ALA A 95 -3.07 18.67 -3.08
N GLU A 96 -2.83 18.12 -1.87
CA GLU A 96 -1.85 17.05 -1.64
C GLU A 96 -2.17 15.79 -2.46
N MET A 97 -3.43 15.36 -2.41
CA MET A 97 -3.90 14.13 -3.07
C MET A 97 -4.18 14.32 -4.57
N ARG A 98 -3.92 15.52 -5.10
CA ARG A 98 -4.18 15.95 -6.48
C ARG A 98 -5.59 15.56 -6.94
N CYS A 99 -6.59 15.87 -6.13
CA CYS A 99 -8.00 15.62 -6.41
C CYS A 99 -8.86 16.84 -6.07
N THR A 100 -10.16 16.76 -6.36
CA THR A 100 -11.10 17.84 -6.01
C THR A 100 -11.55 17.72 -4.56
N GLU A 101 -11.93 18.84 -3.95
CA GLU A 101 -12.57 18.82 -2.62
C GLU A 101 -13.81 17.92 -2.61
N ARG A 102 -14.60 17.90 -3.68
CA ARG A 102 -15.73 16.97 -3.86
C ARG A 102 -15.31 15.51 -3.65
N THR A 103 -14.16 15.10 -4.20
CA THR A 103 -13.62 13.74 -4.02
C THR A 103 -13.24 13.48 -2.56
N VAL A 104 -12.68 14.47 -1.87
CA VAL A 104 -12.35 14.36 -0.43
C VAL A 104 -13.62 14.24 0.40
N TYR A 105 -14.62 15.10 0.16
CA TYR A 105 -15.93 15.01 0.83
C TYR A 105 -16.60 13.67 0.61
N ALA A 106 -16.66 13.18 -0.63
CA ALA A 106 -17.24 11.87 -0.94
C ALA A 106 -16.50 10.72 -0.21
N THR A 107 -15.17 10.84 -0.07
CA THR A 107 -14.35 9.85 0.65
C THR A 107 -14.62 9.85 2.15
N LEU A 108 -14.79 11.03 2.75
CA LEU A 108 -15.06 11.20 4.18
C LEU A 108 -16.53 10.92 4.55
N ALA A 109 -17.46 11.08 3.61
CA ALA A 109 -18.85 10.69 3.78
C ALA A 109 -19.06 9.16 3.72
N GLY A 110 -18.11 8.43 3.12
CA GLY A 110 -18.12 6.98 3.07
C GLY A 110 -17.66 6.31 4.38
N PRO A 111 -17.67 4.97 4.44
CA PRO A 111 -17.20 4.24 5.62
C PRO A 111 -15.75 4.58 5.95
N ARG A 112 -15.51 4.87 7.24
CA ARG A 112 -14.17 5.03 7.80
C ARG A 112 -13.40 3.70 7.68
N PRO A 113 -12.17 3.70 7.15
CA PRO A 113 -11.29 2.53 7.14
C PRO A 113 -11.09 1.99 8.56
N ARG A 114 -11.15 0.67 8.73
CA ARG A 114 -10.98 0.02 10.05
C ARG A 114 -9.58 0.21 10.60
N SER A 115 -8.58 0.21 9.72
CA SER A 115 -7.22 0.61 10.01
C SER A 115 -6.86 1.85 9.18
N MET A 116 -6.04 2.76 9.74
CA MET A 116 -5.46 3.87 8.98
C MET A 116 -4.11 3.49 8.36
N GLY A 117 -3.75 2.21 8.32
CA GLY A 117 -2.51 1.73 7.69
C GLY A 117 -1.26 2.03 8.50
N ALA A 118 -1.38 2.26 9.80
CA ALA A 118 -0.25 2.16 10.73
C ALA A 118 0.12 0.67 10.84
N ALA A 119 0.73 0.13 9.80
CA ALA A 119 1.61 -1.01 10.01
C ALA A 119 2.64 -0.51 11.04
N ALA A 120 2.80 -1.22 12.16
CA ALA A 120 3.94 -1.01 13.04
C ALA A 120 5.21 -0.90 12.17
N PRO A 121 6.21 -0.08 12.54
CA PRO A 121 7.43 -0.01 11.76
C PRO A 121 7.94 -1.44 11.61
N VAL A 122 7.82 -2.00 10.41
CA VAL A 122 8.67 -3.09 9.98
C VAL A 122 10.06 -2.49 10.16
N GLU A 123 10.79 -2.98 11.17
CA GLU A 123 12.03 -2.38 11.68
C GLU A 123 12.81 -1.74 10.54
N GLU A 124 12.99 -0.41 10.61
CA GLU A 124 13.42 0.46 9.51
C GLU A 124 14.33 -0.24 8.48
N PRO A 125 13.81 -0.70 7.33
CA PRO A 125 14.69 -0.96 6.21
C PRO A 125 15.20 0.42 5.73
N PRO A 126 16.51 0.59 5.51
CA PRO A 126 17.11 1.91 5.29
C PRO A 126 16.58 2.52 3.99
N LEU A 127 15.59 3.42 4.12
CA LEU A 127 15.00 4.18 3.02
C LEU A 127 16.06 5.00 2.24
N LEU A 128 17.20 5.30 2.89
CA LEU A 128 18.32 6.04 2.30
C LEU A 128 19.05 5.30 1.15
N ALA A 129 18.87 3.98 0.98
CA ALA A 129 19.57 3.24 -0.08
C ALA A 129 18.85 3.26 -1.45
N TYR A 130 17.55 3.53 -1.50
CA TYR A 130 16.74 3.30 -2.70
C TYR A 130 16.43 4.56 -3.53
N MET A 131 16.73 5.77 -3.04
CA MET A 131 16.52 7.02 -3.80
C MET A 131 17.71 7.43 -4.69
N ALA A 132 18.77 6.61 -4.77
CA ALA A 132 20.00 6.94 -5.52
C ALA A 132 20.13 6.27 -6.91
N LYS A 133 19.10 5.59 -7.42
CA LYS A 133 19.08 5.09 -8.80
C LYS A 133 17.75 5.41 -9.49
N GLY A 134 17.77 6.49 -10.26
CA GLY A 134 16.70 6.95 -11.15
C GLY A 134 17.13 8.24 -11.81
#